data_AF-A0A3B1AEK5-F1
#
_entry.id   AF-A0A3B1AEK5-F1
#
_cell.length_a   1.000
_cell.length_b   1.000
_cell.length_c   1.000
_cell.angle_alpha   90.00
_cell.angle_beta   90.00
_cell.angle_gamma   90.00
#
_symmetry.space_group_name_H-M   'P 1'
#
loop_
_entity.id
_entity.type
_entity.pdbx_description
1 polymer ?
#
loop_
_entity_poly.entity_id
_entity_poly.type
_entity_poly.pdbx_seq_one_letter_code
_entity_poly.pdbx_strand_id
1 'polypeptide(L)'
;MIGKKNIVFGFLYLVVTASLGPFMVVSSAGDIEAAYVSKQSPVGRVQDLKTNDFEEELEPLNAEQIAKANTDAILSMNNIINLQTPHGNIRSTHAHGNLEAILNILAGLALCFIAVAKIFKQIISWCFIAGALLHSGMLYIGIVFEQSWAFTLLQAGPWVVLAGLLLAGIAALIGFKGEIVQDN
;
A
#
# COMPACT_ATOMS: atom_id res chain seq x y z
N MET A 1 14.16 6.08 28.16
CA MET A 1 14.38 5.79 26.73
C MET A 1 13.07 5.84 25.98
N ILE A 2 12.68 7.03 25.58
CA ILE A 2 11.41 7.33 24.92
C ILE A 2 11.27 6.55 23.61
N GLY A 3 12.36 6.37 22.87
CA GLY A 3 12.36 5.65 21.59
C GLY A 3 11.89 4.20 21.67
N LYS A 4 11.95 3.54 22.84
CA LYS A 4 11.51 2.15 23.02
C LYS A 4 10.05 1.94 22.61
N LYS A 5 9.17 2.92 22.84
CA LYS A 5 7.75 2.77 22.48
C LYS A 5 7.52 2.70 20.97
N ASN A 6 8.28 3.46 20.18
CA ASN A 6 8.18 3.39 18.72
C ASN A 6 8.75 2.07 18.19
N ILE A 7 9.81 1.53 18.81
CA ILE A 7 10.36 0.23 18.43
C ILE A 7 9.31 -0.87 18.66
N VAL A 8 8.73 -0.92 19.86
CA VAL A 8 7.69 -1.92 20.19
C VAL A 8 6.47 -1.75 19.28
N PHE A 9 5.97 -0.53 19.13
CA PHE A 9 4.87 -0.23 18.22
C PHE A 9 5.20 -0.67 16.80
N GLY A 10 6.37 -0.30 16.27
CA GLY A 10 6.77 -0.62 14.91
C GLY A 10 6.87 -2.11 14.64
N PHE A 11 7.40 -2.92 15.57
CA PHE A 11 7.40 -4.38 15.40
C PHE A 11 5.99 -4.98 15.44
N LEU A 12 5.14 -4.56 16.39
CA LEU A 12 3.76 -5.04 16.46
C LEU A 12 2.98 -4.65 15.20
N TYR A 13 3.14 -3.40 14.77
CA TYR A 13 2.49 -2.86 13.59
C TYR A 13 2.97 -3.57 12.33
N LEU A 14 4.28 -3.85 12.21
CA LEU A 14 4.85 -4.62 11.09
C LEU A 14 4.24 -6.02 10.98
N VAL A 15 4.05 -6.72 12.10
CA VAL A 15 3.41 -8.05 12.09
C VAL A 15 1.99 -7.96 11.52
N VAL A 16 1.22 -6.97 11.96
CA VAL A 16 -0.15 -6.75 11.48
C VAL A 16 -0.16 -6.39 9.99
N THR A 17 0.66 -5.43 9.57
CA THR A 17 0.64 -4.95 8.18
C THR A 17 1.23 -5.98 7.23
N ALA A 18 2.32 -6.65 7.60
CA ALA A 18 2.96 -7.69 6.77
C ALA A 18 2.07 -8.92 6.59
N SER A 19 1.17 -9.21 7.54
CA SER A 19 0.19 -10.29 7.40
C SER A 19 -0.78 -10.10 6.22
N LEU A 20 -0.96 -8.86 5.73
CA LEU A 20 -1.75 -8.60 4.53
C LEU A 20 -1.12 -9.21 3.27
N GLY A 21 0.20 -9.37 3.21
CA GLY A 21 0.87 -9.98 2.07
C GLY A 21 0.40 -11.42 1.82
N PRO A 22 0.55 -12.33 2.80
CA PRO A 22 -0.01 -13.68 2.72
C PRO A 22 -1.52 -13.70 2.48
N PHE A 23 -2.28 -12.82 3.13
CA PHE A 23 -3.72 -12.71 2.91
C PHE A 23 -4.07 -12.45 1.44
N MET A 24 -3.40 -11.48 0.79
CA MET A 24 -3.60 -11.18 -0.63
C MET A 24 -3.34 -12.38 -1.55
N VAL A 25 -2.29 -13.14 -1.26
CA VAL A 25 -1.93 -14.32 -2.05
C VAL A 25 -3.05 -15.36 -1.99
N VAL A 26 -3.56 -15.62 -0.78
CA VAL A 26 -4.61 -16.64 -0.58
C VAL A 26 -5.97 -16.16 -1.09
N SER A 27 -6.28 -14.86 -1.00
CA SER A 27 -7.62 -14.34 -1.28
C SER A 27 -7.90 -14.00 -2.74
N SER A 28 -6.87 -13.78 -3.57
CA SER A 28 -7.07 -13.19 -4.90
C SER A 28 -6.04 -13.54 -5.97
N ALA A 29 -4.88 -14.10 -5.62
CA ALA A 29 -3.86 -14.37 -6.63
C ALA A 29 -4.32 -15.40 -7.67
N GLY A 30 -5.00 -16.47 -7.23
CA GLY A 30 -5.52 -17.50 -8.12
C GLY A 30 -6.60 -16.99 -9.09
N ASP A 31 -7.51 -16.14 -8.61
CA ASP A 31 -8.57 -15.56 -9.45
C ASP A 31 -8.00 -14.61 -10.50
N ILE A 32 -7.00 -13.80 -10.12
CA ILE A 32 -6.29 -12.93 -11.06
C ILE A 32 -5.57 -13.78 -12.11
N GLU A 33 -4.84 -14.81 -11.72
CA GLU A 33 -4.15 -15.72 -12.64
C GLU A 33 -5.14 -16.37 -13.62
N ALA A 34 -6.24 -16.91 -13.12
CA ALA A 34 -7.29 -17.48 -13.95
C ALA A 34 -7.87 -16.47 -14.95
N ALA A 35 -8.10 -15.23 -14.52
CA ALA A 35 -8.57 -14.15 -15.40
C ALA A 35 -7.55 -13.77 -16.48
N TYR A 36 -6.24 -13.81 -16.17
CA TYR A 36 -5.17 -13.60 -17.13
C TYR A 36 -5.11 -14.71 -18.19
N VAL A 37 -5.33 -15.97 -17.79
CA VAL A 37 -5.43 -17.10 -18.72
C VAL A 37 -6.68 -16.95 -19.59
N SER A 38 -7.84 -16.67 -18.99
CA SER A 38 -9.11 -16.61 -19.73
C SER A 38 -9.17 -15.49 -20.78
N LYS A 39 -8.44 -14.38 -20.58
CA LYS A 39 -8.43 -13.28 -21.55
C LYS A 39 -7.58 -13.54 -22.80
N GLN A 40 -6.67 -14.51 -22.77
CA GLN A 40 -5.68 -14.69 -23.83
C GLN A 40 -6.35 -15.01 -25.16
N SER A 41 -7.37 -15.88 -25.16
CA SER A 41 -8.09 -16.25 -26.37
C SER A 41 -8.97 -15.12 -26.92
N PRO A 42 -9.87 -14.47 -26.14
CA PRO A 42 -10.71 -13.37 -26.65
C PRO A 42 -9.91 -12.17 -27.16
N VAL A 43 -8.87 -11.75 -26.42
CA VAL A 43 -8.03 -10.61 -26.82
C VAL A 43 -7.16 -10.96 -28.02
N GLY A 44 -6.58 -12.17 -28.04
CA GLY A 44 -5.80 -12.66 -29.19
C GLY A 44 -6.64 -12.68 -30.47
N ARG A 45 -7.86 -13.21 -30.40
CA ARG A 45 -8.79 -13.22 -31.52
C ARG A 45 -9.03 -11.81 -32.09
N VAL A 46 -9.35 -10.82 -31.25
CA VAL A 46 -9.59 -9.44 -31.74
C VAL A 46 -8.33 -8.80 -32.34
N GLN A 47 -7.15 -9.15 -31.84
CA GLN A 47 -5.88 -8.71 -32.43
C GLN A 47 -5.65 -9.34 -33.81
N ASP A 48 -5.94 -10.63 -33.96
CA ASP A 48 -5.85 -11.34 -35.23
C ASP A 48 -6.84 -10.78 -36.25
N LEU A 49 -8.10 -10.54 -35.83
CA LEU A 49 -9.12 -9.91 -36.66
C LEU A 49 -8.68 -8.55 -37.19
N LYS A 50 -8.08 -7.72 -36.34
CA LYS A 50 -7.54 -6.43 -36.79
C LYS A 50 -6.39 -6.58 -37.78
N THR A 51 -5.60 -7.65 -37.65
CA THR A 51 -4.41 -7.89 -38.49
C THR A 51 -4.80 -8.47 -39.85
N ASN A 52 -5.86 -9.26 -39.90
CA ASN A 52 -6.38 -9.93 -41.10
C ASN A 52 -7.57 -9.18 -41.73
N ASP A 53 -7.66 -7.86 -41.55
CA ASP A 53 -8.73 -7.02 -42.13
C ASP A 53 -10.17 -7.52 -41.85
N PHE A 54 -10.38 -8.10 -40.65
CA PHE A 54 -11.62 -8.70 -40.17
C PHE A 54 -12.07 -9.96 -40.94
N GLU A 55 -11.10 -10.72 -41.44
CA GLU A 55 -11.30 -12.04 -42.03
C GLU A 55 -10.93 -13.15 -41.02
N GLU A 56 -11.73 -14.21 -41.00
CA GLU A 56 -11.43 -15.48 -40.34
C GLU A 56 -11.56 -16.59 -41.38
N GLU A 57 -10.57 -17.49 -41.46
CA GLU A 57 -10.58 -18.61 -42.43
C GLU A 57 -10.75 -18.16 -43.91
N LEU A 58 -10.21 -16.99 -44.27
CA LEU A 58 -10.32 -16.35 -45.60
C LEU A 58 -11.72 -15.84 -45.95
N GLU A 59 -12.63 -15.77 -44.96
CA GLU A 59 -13.98 -15.26 -45.14
C GLU A 59 -14.18 -13.96 -44.32
N PRO A 60 -14.77 -12.91 -44.92
CA PRO A 60 -15.04 -11.66 -44.21
C PRO A 60 -16.14 -11.87 -43.15
N LEU A 61 -15.88 -11.40 -41.94
CA LEU A 61 -16.86 -11.46 -40.86
C LEU A 61 -17.93 -10.37 -41.02
N ASN A 62 -19.14 -10.70 -40.61
CA ASN A 62 -20.21 -9.71 -40.54
C ASN A 62 -20.09 -8.83 -39.28
N ALA A 63 -20.82 -7.71 -39.29
CA ALA A 63 -20.79 -6.73 -38.20
C ALA A 63 -21.18 -7.33 -36.83
N GLU A 64 -22.09 -8.31 -36.79
CA GLU A 64 -22.51 -8.97 -35.54
C GLU A 64 -21.38 -9.83 -34.96
N GLN A 65 -20.67 -10.58 -35.80
CA GLN A 65 -19.55 -11.42 -35.38
C GLN A 65 -18.38 -10.58 -34.84
N ILE A 66 -18.05 -9.48 -35.55
CA ILE A 66 -17.02 -8.52 -35.10
C ILE A 66 -17.43 -7.89 -33.76
N ALA A 67 -18.70 -7.48 -33.63
CA ALA A 67 -19.21 -6.89 -32.39
C ALA A 67 -19.11 -7.87 -31.21
N LYS A 68 -19.51 -9.14 -31.41
CA LYS A 68 -19.40 -10.18 -30.39
C LYS A 68 -17.95 -10.43 -29.97
N ALA A 69 -17.04 -10.58 -30.93
CA ALA A 69 -15.61 -10.76 -30.64
C ALA A 69 -15.03 -9.59 -29.83
N ASN A 70 -15.37 -8.35 -30.20
CA ASN A 70 -14.95 -7.15 -29.47
C ASN A 70 -15.56 -7.11 -28.05
N THR A 71 -16.85 -7.41 -27.90
CA THR A 71 -17.50 -7.46 -26.59
C THR A 71 -16.86 -8.51 -25.69
N ASP A 72 -16.58 -9.71 -26.19
CA ASP A 72 -15.91 -10.77 -25.42
C ASP A 72 -14.52 -10.33 -24.94
N ALA A 73 -13.73 -9.69 -25.81
CA ALA A 73 -12.44 -9.13 -25.43
C ALA A 73 -12.58 -8.04 -24.36
N ILE A 74 -13.53 -7.11 -24.50
CA ILE A 74 -13.79 -6.03 -23.52
C ILE A 74 -14.20 -6.62 -22.17
N LEU A 75 -15.11 -7.60 -22.14
CA LEU A 75 -15.57 -8.22 -20.91
C LEU A 75 -14.44 -9.01 -20.22
N SER A 76 -13.62 -9.72 -20.99
CA SER A 76 -12.45 -10.43 -20.44
C SER A 76 -11.43 -9.48 -19.80
N MET A 77 -11.22 -8.30 -20.39
CA MET A 77 -10.36 -7.25 -19.82
C MET A 77 -11.00 -6.59 -18.60
N ASN A 78 -12.32 -6.36 -18.62
CA ASN A 78 -13.06 -5.80 -17.49
C ASN A 78 -12.95 -6.70 -16.26
N ASN A 79 -13.04 -8.02 -16.44
CA ASN A 79 -12.87 -8.98 -15.35
C ASN A 79 -11.53 -8.80 -14.61
N ILE A 80 -10.42 -8.66 -15.36
CA ILE A 80 -9.09 -8.43 -14.77
C ILE A 80 -9.04 -7.13 -13.98
N ILE A 81 -9.58 -6.04 -14.54
CA ILE A 81 -9.59 -4.72 -13.89
C ILE A 81 -10.35 -4.78 -12.55
N ASN A 82 -11.49 -5.46 -12.54
CA ASN A 82 -12.32 -5.63 -11.34
C ASN A 82 -11.62 -6.46 -10.26
N LEU A 83 -10.82 -7.45 -10.65
CA LEU A 83 -10.03 -8.26 -9.71
C LEU A 83 -8.77 -7.53 -9.23
N GLN A 84 -8.15 -6.70 -10.09
CA GLN A 84 -6.92 -5.99 -9.77
C GLN A 84 -7.12 -4.80 -8.84
N THR A 85 -8.26 -4.11 -8.90
CA THR A 85 -8.47 -2.90 -8.12
C THR A 85 -8.49 -3.18 -6.61
N PRO A 86 -9.25 -4.16 -6.10
CA PRO A 86 -9.20 -4.56 -4.69
C PRO A 86 -7.80 -5.08 -4.30
N HIS A 87 -7.18 -5.91 -5.15
CA HIS A 87 -5.84 -6.44 -4.90
C HIS A 87 -4.78 -5.33 -4.80
N GLY A 88 -4.85 -4.34 -5.70
CA GLY A 88 -3.99 -3.16 -5.73
C GLY A 88 -4.15 -2.29 -4.49
N ASN A 89 -5.38 -2.12 -4.00
CA ASN A 89 -5.66 -1.37 -2.78
C ASN A 89 -5.06 -2.05 -1.54
N ILE A 90 -5.20 -3.38 -1.41
CA ILE A 90 -4.59 -4.12 -0.30
C ILE A 90 -3.07 -4.08 -0.42
N ARG A 91 -2.51 -4.23 -1.64
CA ARG A 91 -1.06 -4.10 -1.89
C ARG A 91 -0.52 -2.75 -1.43
N SER A 92 -1.22 -1.66 -1.76
CA SER A 92 -0.84 -0.30 -1.36
C SER A 92 -0.88 -0.14 0.17
N THR A 93 -1.93 -0.64 0.80
CA THR A 93 -2.12 -0.62 2.26
C THR A 93 -1.00 -1.37 2.98
N HIS A 94 -0.69 -2.58 2.51
CA HIS A 94 0.42 -3.40 2.99
C HIS A 94 1.76 -2.68 2.89
N ALA A 95 2.07 -2.10 1.73
CA ALA A 95 3.34 -1.42 1.50
C ALA A 95 3.52 -0.17 2.39
N HIS A 96 2.49 0.67 2.50
CA HIS A 96 2.52 1.83 3.38
C HIS A 96 2.64 1.43 4.85
N GLY A 97 1.88 0.42 5.28
CA GLY A 97 1.94 -0.12 6.64
C GLY A 97 3.34 -0.58 7.03
N ASN A 98 3.99 -1.36 6.16
CA ASN A 98 5.35 -1.84 6.41
C ASN A 98 6.36 -0.70 6.46
N LEU A 99 6.26 0.28 5.56
CA LEU A 99 7.15 1.44 5.54
C LEU A 99 7.04 2.25 6.84
N GLU A 100 5.83 2.50 7.32
CA GLU A 100 5.59 3.28 8.54
C GLU A 100 5.93 2.52 9.82
N ALA A 101 5.81 1.19 9.79
CA ALA A 101 6.30 0.31 10.83
C ALA A 101 7.83 0.40 10.96
N ILE A 102 8.55 0.27 9.84
CA ILE A 102 10.01 0.41 9.79
C ILE A 102 10.42 1.82 10.21
N LEU A 103 9.71 2.85 9.73
CA LEU A 103 9.98 4.23 10.09
C LEU A 103 9.85 4.46 11.61
N ASN A 104 8.86 3.85 12.26
CA ASN A 104 8.73 3.88 13.72
C ASN A 104 9.89 3.17 14.42
N ILE A 105 10.32 2.01 13.93
CA ILE A 105 11.49 1.30 14.50
C ILE A 105 12.74 2.20 14.40
N LEU A 106 13.02 2.76 13.22
CA LEU A 106 14.18 3.62 12.98
C LEU A 106 14.11 4.92 13.78
N ALA A 107 12.96 5.58 13.84
CA ALA A 107 12.77 6.77 14.66
C ALA A 107 12.98 6.46 16.15
N GLY A 108 12.46 5.32 16.63
CA GLY A 108 12.67 4.86 17.99
C GLY A 108 14.15 4.61 18.31
N LEU A 109 14.89 3.97 17.39
CA LEU A 109 16.33 3.79 17.51
C LEU A 109 17.04 5.15 17.54
N ALA A 110 16.76 6.06 16.60
CA ALA A 110 17.36 7.38 16.54
C ALA A 110 17.13 8.19 17.83
N LEU A 111 15.91 8.18 18.37
CA LEU A 111 15.58 8.86 19.62
C LEU A 111 16.37 8.35 20.85
N CYS A 112 16.93 7.14 20.78
CA CYS A 112 17.80 6.61 21.84
C CYS A 112 19.20 7.25 21.82
N PHE A 113 19.64 7.82 20.69
CA PHE A 113 20.97 8.44 20.53
C PHE A 113 20.95 9.98 20.57
N ILE A 114 19.76 10.57 20.67
CA ILE A 114 19.58 12.03 20.69
C ILE A 114 19.51 12.50 22.16
N ALA A 115 20.28 13.49 22.56
CA ALA A 115 20.23 14.15 23.87
C ALA A 115 19.55 15.52 23.75
N VAL A 116 18.22 15.51 23.62
CA VAL A 116 17.36 16.70 23.67
C VAL A 116 16.35 16.57 24.81
N ALA A 117 15.65 17.67 25.10
CA ALA A 117 14.61 17.71 26.12
C ALA A 117 13.60 16.55 25.97
N LYS A 118 13.24 15.93 27.09
CA LYS A 118 12.34 14.78 27.18
C LYS A 118 11.03 14.99 26.43
N ILE A 119 10.43 16.17 26.59
CA ILE A 119 9.18 16.53 25.90
C ILE A 119 9.34 16.55 24.38
N PHE A 120 10.50 16.98 23.88
CA PHE A 120 10.74 17.06 22.45
C PHE A 120 10.83 15.66 21.82
N LYS A 121 11.52 14.72 22.49
CA LYS A 121 11.50 13.30 22.10
C LYS A 121 10.09 12.70 22.13
N GLN A 122 9.27 13.08 23.11
CA GLN A 122 7.89 12.61 23.20
C GLN A 122 7.06 13.07 22.00
N ILE A 123 7.17 14.35 21.63
CA ILE A 123 6.46 14.91 20.47
C ILE A 123 6.86 14.15 19.20
N ILE A 124 8.15 14.02 18.92
CA ILE A 124 8.66 13.28 17.76
C ILE A 124 8.10 11.85 17.73
N SER A 125 8.21 11.16 18.86
CA SER A 125 7.72 9.80 19.02
C SER A 125 6.22 9.67 18.72
N TRP A 126 5.41 10.58 19.25
CA TRP A 126 3.96 10.59 19.02
C TRP A 126 3.61 10.97 17.58
N CYS A 127 4.35 11.86 16.93
CA CYS A 127 4.16 12.14 15.51
C CYS A 127 4.33 10.87 14.66
N PHE A 128 5.35 10.04 14.90
CA PHE A 128 5.51 8.80 14.13
C PHE A 128 4.41 7.76 14.39
N ILE A 129 3.96 7.60 15.64
CA ILE A 129 2.89 6.66 15.98
C ILE A 129 1.55 7.15 15.43
N ALA A 130 1.19 8.40 15.73
CA ALA A 130 -0.07 8.98 15.27
C ALA A 130 -0.10 9.10 13.74
N GLY A 131 1.01 9.47 13.12
CA GLY A 131 1.16 9.50 11.67
C GLY A 131 0.91 8.12 11.04
N ALA A 132 1.52 7.06 11.59
CA ALA A 132 1.29 5.70 11.09
C ALA A 132 -0.18 5.25 11.22
N LEU A 133 -0.81 5.55 12.37
CA LEU A 133 -2.22 5.23 12.59
C LEU A 133 -3.15 6.02 11.67
N LEU A 134 -2.87 7.32 11.47
CA LEU A 134 -3.67 8.20 10.63
C LEU A 134 -3.43 7.98 9.14
N HIS A 135 -2.30 7.41 8.73
CA HIS A 135 -2.00 7.14 7.32
C HIS A 135 -2.28 5.66 6.97
N SER A 136 -1.30 4.76 7.15
CA SER A 136 -1.51 3.34 6.81
C SER A 136 -2.57 2.66 7.67
N GLY A 137 -2.80 3.12 8.90
CA GLY A 137 -3.84 2.57 9.76
C GLY A 137 -5.24 2.90 9.24
N MET A 138 -5.44 4.11 8.73
CA MET A 138 -6.67 4.51 8.06
C MET A 138 -6.85 3.81 6.71
N LEU A 139 -5.75 3.52 5.98
CA LEU A 139 -5.83 2.65 4.79
C LEU A 139 -6.32 1.25 5.17
N TYR A 140 -5.79 0.67 6.26
CA TYR A 140 -6.23 -0.63 6.75
C TYR A 140 -7.73 -0.62 7.08
N ILE A 141 -8.18 0.38 7.83
CA ILE A 141 -9.59 0.51 8.23
C ILE A 141 -10.50 0.78 7.01
N GLY A 142 -10.08 1.65 6.10
CA GLY A 142 -10.87 2.02 4.92
C GLY A 142 -10.95 0.94 3.86
N ILE A 143 -9.89 0.15 3.66
CA ILE A 143 -9.78 -0.84 2.59
C ILE A 143 -10.13 -2.25 3.09
N VAL A 144 -9.58 -2.67 4.24
CA VAL A 144 -9.77 -4.04 4.75
C VAL A 144 -11.09 -4.18 5.50
N PHE A 145 -11.46 -3.17 6.28
CA PHE A 145 -12.74 -3.15 7.02
C PHE A 145 -13.83 -2.34 6.32
N GLU A 146 -13.56 -1.83 5.12
CA GLU A 146 -14.51 -1.11 4.26
C GLU A 146 -15.17 0.11 4.95
N GLN A 147 -14.45 0.75 5.88
CA GLN A 147 -14.97 1.89 6.63
C GLN A 147 -14.62 3.22 5.96
N SER A 148 -15.56 3.75 5.18
CA SER A 148 -15.33 4.95 4.35
C SER A 148 -14.93 6.21 5.11
N TRP A 149 -15.34 6.36 6.38
CA TRP A 149 -14.97 7.50 7.22
C TRP A 149 -13.46 7.62 7.45
N ALA A 150 -12.72 6.50 7.37
CA ALA A 150 -11.27 6.49 7.58
C ALA A 150 -10.52 7.34 6.54
N PHE A 151 -11.05 7.44 5.31
CA PHE A 151 -10.43 8.25 4.25
C PHE A 151 -10.46 9.75 4.53
N THR A 152 -11.34 10.22 5.42
CA THR A 152 -11.35 11.63 5.87
C THR A 152 -10.13 11.93 6.75
N LEU A 153 -9.79 11.01 7.66
CA LEU A 153 -8.64 11.17 8.56
C LEU A 153 -7.31 10.81 7.89
N LEU A 154 -7.35 9.98 6.86
CA LEU A 154 -6.20 9.56 6.06
C LEU A 154 -5.29 10.74 5.66
N GLN A 155 -5.91 11.85 5.24
CA GLN A 155 -5.20 13.02 4.72
C GLN A 155 -4.30 13.69 5.74
N ALA A 156 -4.60 13.56 7.05
CA ALA A 156 -3.78 14.13 8.10
C ALA A 156 -2.49 13.33 8.33
N GLY A 157 -2.52 12.01 8.09
CA GLY A 157 -1.41 11.10 8.39
C GLY A 157 -0.07 11.51 7.77
N PRO A 158 0.02 11.75 6.44
CA PRO A 158 1.27 12.16 5.79
C PRO A 158 1.88 13.42 6.41
N TRP A 159 1.07 14.42 6.74
CA TRP A 159 1.55 15.66 7.35
C TRP A 159 2.13 15.44 8.75
N VAL A 160 1.52 14.55 9.54
CA VAL A 160 2.01 14.21 10.88
C VAL A 160 3.32 13.42 10.79
N VAL A 161 3.46 12.50 9.82
CA VAL A 161 4.72 11.79 9.56
C VAL A 161 5.82 12.76 9.13
N LEU A 162 5.53 13.68 8.21
CA LEU A 162 6.48 14.70 7.75
C LEU A 162 6.93 15.63 8.89
N ALA A 163 6.00 16.03 9.77
CA ALA A 163 6.35 16.78 10.97
C ALA A 163 7.29 15.97 11.88
N GLY A 164 7.00 14.68 12.10
CA GLY A 164 7.88 13.78 12.85
C GLY A 164 9.29 13.69 12.26
N LEU A 165 9.40 13.54 10.94
CA LEU A 165 10.68 13.53 10.20
C LEU A 165 11.47 14.83 10.37
N LEU A 166 10.80 15.97 10.17
CA LEU A 166 11.43 17.29 10.31
C LEU A 166 11.95 17.50 11.74
N LEU A 167 11.11 17.23 12.74
CA LEU A 167 11.48 17.39 14.15
C LEU A 167 12.61 16.42 14.56
N ALA A 168 12.61 15.18 14.05
CA ALA A 168 13.69 14.24 14.27
C ALA A 168 15.01 14.72 13.66
N GLY A 169 14.97 15.30 12.45
CA GLY A 169 16.15 15.90 11.81
C GLY A 169 16.73 17.06 12.61
N ILE A 170 15.87 17.97 13.08
CA ILE A 170 16.26 19.09 13.96
C ILE A 170 16.86 18.56 15.27
N ALA A 171 16.22 17.57 15.89
CA ALA A 171 16.70 16.98 17.13
C ALA A 171 18.06 16.28 16.96
N ALA A 172 18.28 15.60 15.84
CA ALA A 172 19.55 14.97 15.51
C ALA A 172 20.66 16.01 15.32
N LEU A 173 20.39 17.11 14.61
CA LEU A 173 21.35 18.21 14.42
C LEU A 173 21.85 18.79 15.75
N ILE A 174 20.94 18.97 16.71
CA ILE A 174 21.24 19.66 17.98
C ILE A 174 21.85 18.69 19.01
N GLY A 175 21.36 17.46 19.06
CA GLY A 175 21.57 16.59 20.22
C GLY A 175 22.17 15.21 19.94
N PHE A 176 22.57 14.85 18.72
CA PHE A 176 23.10 13.52 18.46
C PHE A 176 24.43 13.26 19.20
N LYS A 177 24.49 12.17 19.98
CA LYS A 177 25.63 11.86 20.86
C LYS A 177 26.44 10.63 20.46
N GLY A 178 25.98 9.82 19.51
CA GLY A 178 26.63 8.57 19.10
C GLY A 178 26.61 7.43 20.15
N GLU A 179 26.19 7.73 21.39
CA GLU A 179 25.97 6.78 22.47
C GLU A 179 24.50 6.78 22.94
N ILE A 180 24.09 5.73 23.65
CA ILE A 180 22.72 5.61 24.16
C ILE A 180 22.53 6.62 25.30
N VAL A 181 21.51 7.47 25.16
CA VAL A 181 21.18 8.53 26.11
C VAL A 181 20.05 8.07 27.04
N GLN A 182 20.26 8.20 28.36
CA GLN A 182 19.19 8.01 29.33
C GLN A 182 18.29 9.24 29.41
N ASP A 183 16.97 9.02 29.46
CA ASP A 183 16.00 10.10 29.66
C ASP A 183 15.74 10.23 31.15
N ASN A 184 16.41 11.19 31.80
CA ASN A 184 16.08 11.61 33.14
C ASN A 184 14.85 12.54 33.06
#